data_AF-A0A5C6SPU4-F1
#
_entry.id   AF-A0A5C6SPU4-F1
#
_cell.length_a   1.000
_cell.length_b   1.000
_cell.length_c   1.000
_cell.angle_alpha   90.00
_cell.angle_beta   90.00
_cell.angle_gamma   90.00
#
_symmetry.space_group_name_H-M   'P 1'
#
loop_
_entity.id
_entity.type
_entity.pdbx_description
1 polymer ?
#
loop_
_entity_poly.entity_id
_entity_poly.type
_entity_poly.pdbx_seq_one_letter_code
_entity_poly.pdbx_strand_id
1 'polypeptide(L)'
;MSDNTSNPPAIPMTLSINPLNFTRRSESLSTATISITATSHASEPTTIFTWHIIFNLRLAQRRKTFICTDLTTGSPLQLETTKGPKRPQFSFALSGRDDSYFITLEPNIPIAVTYGFLRSAALKAIEPLSPATGTNLSPRASSHPIQQ
;
A
#
# COMPACT_ATOMS: atom_id res chain seq x y z
N MET A 1 -10.30 8.39 47.29
CA MET A 1 -9.22 8.56 46.31
C MET A 1 -9.44 7.54 45.21
N SER A 2 -10.24 7.89 44.21
CA SER A 2 -10.51 6.98 43.09
C SER A 2 -10.84 7.82 41.87
N ASP A 3 -9.84 8.06 41.04
CA ASP A 3 -10.12 8.42 39.64
C ASP A 3 -9.16 7.60 38.78
N ASN A 4 -9.55 6.34 38.55
CA ASN A 4 -8.82 5.39 37.72
C ASN A 4 -9.49 5.37 36.34
N THR A 5 -9.54 6.52 35.68
CA THR A 5 -9.75 6.60 34.24
C THR A 5 -8.38 6.38 33.57
N SER A 6 -7.83 5.19 33.77
CA SER A 6 -6.59 4.77 33.08
C SER A 6 -6.93 4.69 31.60
N ASN A 7 -6.59 5.75 30.86
CA ASN A 7 -6.62 5.72 29.42
C ASN A 7 -5.77 4.53 28.96
N PRO A 8 -6.26 3.74 27.99
CA PRO A 8 -5.45 2.66 27.44
C PRO A 8 -4.13 3.24 26.93
N PRO A 9 -3.02 2.49 27.05
CA PRO A 9 -1.74 2.93 26.51
C PRO A 9 -1.90 3.22 25.02
N ALA A 10 -1.57 4.45 24.63
CA ALA A 10 -1.73 4.95 23.27
C ALA A 10 -0.42 5.57 22.81
N ILE A 11 -0.11 5.38 21.53
CA ILE A 11 1.01 6.03 20.86
C ILE A 11 0.40 7.08 19.93
N PRO A 12 0.51 8.38 20.23
CA PRO A 12 0.07 9.45 19.34
C PRO A 12 0.80 9.36 17.99
N MET A 13 0.05 9.53 16.90
CA MET A 13 0.60 9.48 15.55
C MET A 13 0.00 10.55 14.67
N THR A 14 0.80 11.03 13.72
CA THR A 14 0.36 11.92 12.64
C THR A 14 0.62 11.28 11.30
N LEU A 15 -0.32 11.47 10.38
CA LEU A 15 -0.23 11.04 8.98
C LEU A 15 -0.19 12.30 8.11
N SER A 16 0.76 12.37 7.19
CA SER A 16 0.84 13.46 6.21
C SER A 16 1.15 12.94 4.81
N ILE A 17 0.77 13.74 3.81
CA ILE A 17 1.11 13.52 2.40
C ILE A 17 1.71 14.82 1.87
N ASN A 18 2.83 14.74 1.14
CA ASN A 18 3.54 15.89 0.62
C ASN A 18 3.97 15.68 -0.85
N PRO A 19 3.62 16.59 -1.78
CA PRO A 19 2.73 17.73 -1.60
C PRO A 19 1.29 17.28 -1.31
N LEU A 20 0.46 18.19 -0.78
CA LEU A 20 -0.97 17.92 -0.57
C LEU A 20 -1.74 17.86 -1.89
N ASN A 21 -1.29 18.64 -2.87
CA ASN A 21 -1.86 18.67 -4.21
C ASN A 21 -0.88 18.01 -5.18
N PHE A 22 -1.32 16.92 -5.81
CA PHE A 22 -0.51 16.21 -6.80
C PHE A 22 -1.38 15.59 -7.88
N THR A 23 -0.88 15.57 -9.11
CA THR A 23 -1.62 15.04 -10.25
C THR A 23 -1.70 13.52 -10.20
N ARG A 24 -2.91 12.98 -10.25
CA ARG A 24 -3.20 11.53 -10.22
C ARG A 24 -2.56 10.75 -11.38
N ARG A 25 -2.48 11.35 -12.57
CA ARG A 25 -1.99 10.75 -13.82
C ARG A 25 -0.72 11.47 -14.32
N SER A 26 0.40 11.25 -13.65
CA SER A 26 1.70 11.65 -14.20
C SER A 26 2.44 10.38 -14.62
N GLU A 27 3.03 10.38 -15.81
CA GLU A 27 3.98 9.35 -16.25
C GLU A 27 5.30 9.41 -15.47
N SER A 28 5.58 10.54 -14.80
CA SER A 28 6.67 10.63 -13.84
C SER A 28 6.28 9.94 -12.52
N LEU A 29 7.23 9.20 -11.95
CA LEU A 29 7.14 8.65 -10.59
C LEU A 29 6.48 9.68 -9.67
N SER A 30 5.38 9.27 -9.04
CA SER A 30 4.65 10.06 -8.05
C SER A 30 5.61 10.81 -7.14
N THR A 31 5.70 12.14 -7.27
CA THR A 31 6.50 12.99 -6.38
C THR A 31 5.91 13.11 -4.98
N ALA A 32 4.69 12.60 -4.78
CA ALA A 32 4.03 12.58 -3.49
C ALA A 32 4.62 11.50 -2.57
N THR A 33 4.95 11.90 -1.35
CA THR A 33 5.32 11.01 -0.26
C THR A 33 4.21 10.95 0.77
N ILE A 34 4.14 9.82 1.47
CA ILE A 34 3.31 9.61 2.66
C ILE A 34 4.25 9.42 3.85
N SER A 35 3.92 10.05 4.97
CA SER A 35 4.72 9.99 6.19
C SER A 35 3.84 9.68 7.40
N ILE A 36 4.35 8.81 8.27
CA ILE A 36 3.79 8.53 9.60
C ILE A 36 4.83 8.98 10.62
N THR A 37 4.45 9.89 11.50
CA THR A 37 5.27 10.28 12.66
C THR A 37 4.61 9.77 13.92
N ALA A 38 5.40 9.18 14.81
CA ALA A 38 4.91 8.67 16.09
C ALA A 38 5.88 9.03 17.22
N THR A 39 5.34 9.28 18.41
CA THR A 39 6.11 9.55 19.62
C THR A 39 5.57 8.67 20.74
N SER A 40 6.44 7.86 21.35
CA SER A 40 6.06 7.12 22.56
C SER A 40 6.24 8.02 23.78
N HIS A 41 5.29 7.99 24.71
CA HIS A 41 5.38 8.65 26.02
C HIS A 41 5.56 7.64 27.16
N ALA A 42 5.85 6.38 26.84
CA ALA A 42 6.24 5.39 27.82
C ALA A 42 7.57 5.78 28.48
N SER A 43 7.77 5.36 29.73
CA SER A 43 9.03 5.57 30.44
C SER A 43 10.18 4.73 29.90
N GLU A 44 9.86 3.64 29.20
CA GLU A 44 10.81 2.67 28.67
C GLU A 44 10.67 2.53 27.14
N PRO A 45 11.74 2.14 26.42
CA PRO A 45 11.69 1.90 24.99
C PRO A 45 10.64 0.86 24.61
N THR A 46 9.92 1.12 23.52
CA THR A 46 8.86 0.23 23.01
C THR A 46 9.22 -0.31 21.64
N THR A 47 9.50 -1.61 21.56
CA THR A 47 9.78 -2.27 20.27
C THR A 47 8.50 -2.80 19.63
N ILE A 48 8.28 -2.45 18.36
CA ILE A 48 7.10 -2.80 17.58
C ILE A 48 7.52 -3.64 16.38
N PHE A 49 6.82 -4.75 16.18
CA PHE A 49 6.92 -5.55 14.97
C PHE A 49 6.04 -4.97 13.85
N THR A 50 6.65 -4.59 12.72
CA THR A 50 6.08 -3.68 11.72
C THR A 50 5.53 -4.35 10.45
N TRP A 51 5.49 -5.69 10.39
CA TRP A 51 5.02 -6.39 9.21
C TRP A 51 3.55 -6.06 8.90
N HIS A 52 3.33 -5.38 7.75
CA HIS A 52 2.03 -4.93 7.24
C HIS A 52 1.28 -3.90 8.09
N ILE A 53 1.97 -3.18 8.98
CA ILE A 53 1.39 -2.02 9.67
C ILE A 53 1.98 -0.71 9.16
N ILE A 54 1.38 0.41 9.56
CA ILE A 54 1.70 1.77 9.09
C ILE A 54 3.17 2.19 9.24
N PHE A 55 3.93 1.57 10.14
CA PHE A 55 5.38 1.79 10.27
C PHE A 55 6.24 1.09 9.19
N ASN A 56 5.61 0.31 8.31
CA ASN A 56 6.23 -0.20 7.09
C ASN A 56 5.40 0.26 5.88
N LEU A 57 5.55 1.54 5.53
CA LEU A 57 4.73 2.19 4.51
C LEU A 57 4.83 1.55 3.11
N ARG A 58 5.95 0.92 2.78
CA ARG A 58 6.09 0.17 1.53
C ARG A 58 5.12 -1.01 1.46
N LEU A 59 4.97 -1.75 2.56
CA LEU A 59 4.05 -2.88 2.62
C LEU A 59 2.62 -2.44 2.94
N ALA A 60 2.41 -1.56 3.92
CA ALA A 60 1.10 -1.14 4.39
C ALA A 60 0.20 -0.59 3.27
N GLN A 61 0.77 0.22 2.37
CA GLN A 61 0.05 0.75 1.22
C GLN A 61 -0.50 -0.34 0.29
N ARG A 62 0.13 -1.53 0.25
CA ARG A 62 -0.27 -2.64 -0.62
C ARG A 62 -1.17 -3.68 0.07
N ARG A 63 -1.53 -3.48 1.34
CA ARG A 63 -2.08 -4.52 2.23
C ARG A 63 -3.41 -4.17 2.90
N LYS A 64 -4.19 -3.26 2.30
CA LYS A 64 -5.48 -2.77 2.81
C LYS A 64 -5.37 -2.06 4.18
N THR A 65 -4.18 -1.58 4.54
CA THR A 65 -3.99 -0.78 5.77
C THR A 65 -4.52 0.65 5.60
N PHE A 66 -4.60 1.15 4.38
CA PHE A 66 -5.13 2.46 4.05
C PHE A 66 -6.44 2.35 3.27
N ILE A 67 -7.36 3.27 3.55
CA ILE A 67 -8.59 3.49 2.79
C ILE A 67 -8.50 4.90 2.22
N CYS A 68 -8.86 5.04 0.95
CA CYS A 68 -8.97 6.33 0.30
C CYS A 68 -10.43 6.52 -0.10
N THR A 69 -11.00 7.69 0.17
CA THR A 69 -12.41 8.02 -0.12
C THR A 69 -12.45 9.30 -0.91
N ASP A 70 -13.20 9.30 -2.01
CA ASP A 70 -13.55 10.52 -2.72
C ASP A 70 -14.60 11.28 -1.90
N LEU A 71 -14.24 12.45 -1.40
CA LEU A 71 -15.13 13.27 -0.57
C LEU A 71 -16.30 13.87 -1.34
N THR A 72 -16.22 13.94 -2.67
CA THR A 72 -17.31 14.46 -3.52
C THR A 72 -18.44 13.45 -3.65
N THR A 73 -18.08 12.17 -3.82
CA THR A 73 -19.03 11.08 -4.08
C THR A 73 -19.25 10.17 -2.87
N GLY A 74 -18.43 10.30 -1.81
CA GLY A 74 -18.39 9.39 -0.67
C GLY A 74 -17.87 7.99 -1.00
N SER A 75 -17.45 7.74 -2.24
CA SER A 75 -17.09 6.41 -2.71
C SER A 75 -15.62 6.07 -2.41
N PRO A 76 -15.30 4.80 -2.09
CA PRO A 76 -13.92 4.38 -1.88
C PRO A 76 -13.14 4.42 -3.21
N LEU A 77 -11.96 5.04 -3.18
CA LEU A 77 -10.98 4.99 -4.24
C LEU A 77 -10.13 3.73 -4.07
N GLN A 78 -10.06 2.92 -5.13
CA GLN A 78 -9.26 1.71 -5.15
C GLN A 78 -7.77 2.04 -5.10
N LEU A 79 -7.09 1.55 -4.06
CA LEU A 79 -5.63 1.58 -3.94
C LEU A 79 -5.02 0.29 -4.49
N GLU A 80 -3.73 0.36 -4.88
CA GLU A 80 -2.98 -0.83 -5.30
C GLU A 80 -2.90 -1.81 -4.14
N THR A 81 -3.54 -2.97 -4.26
CA THR A 81 -3.39 -4.01 -3.25
C THR A 81 -2.79 -5.25 -3.89
N THR A 82 -1.87 -5.88 -3.16
CA THR A 82 -1.28 -7.14 -3.58
C THR A 82 -1.57 -8.19 -2.52
N LYS A 83 -1.93 -9.40 -2.95
CA LYS A 83 -1.94 -10.57 -2.04
C LYS A 83 -0.55 -10.88 -1.48
N GLY A 84 0.49 -10.36 -2.15
CA GLY A 84 1.91 -10.53 -1.89
C GLY A 84 2.33 -11.98 -1.61
N PRO A 85 3.62 -12.22 -1.33
CA PRO A 85 4.09 -13.58 -1.13
C PRO A 85 3.58 -14.15 0.20
N LYS A 86 3.40 -15.47 0.26
CA LYS A 86 3.26 -16.19 1.52
C LYS A 86 4.53 -15.97 2.33
N ARG A 87 4.39 -15.47 3.55
CA ARG A 87 5.53 -15.24 4.42
C ARG A 87 6.08 -16.59 4.90
N PRO A 88 7.40 -16.80 4.90
CA PRO A 88 8.03 -17.88 5.64
C PRO A 88 7.74 -17.77 7.14
N GLN A 89 7.98 -18.84 7.89
CA GLN A 89 7.83 -18.81 9.35
C GLN A 89 8.70 -17.71 9.97
N PHE A 90 8.16 -17.07 11.01
CA PHE A 90 8.87 -16.06 11.78
C PHE A 90 10.17 -16.63 12.35
N SER A 91 11.25 -15.84 12.31
CA SER A 91 12.57 -16.20 12.85
C SER A 91 13.00 -15.24 13.95
N PHE A 92 13.44 -15.78 15.09
CA PHE A 92 14.06 -15.03 16.20
C PHE A 92 15.58 -14.86 16.03
N ALA A 93 16.16 -15.36 14.94
CA ALA A 93 17.59 -15.29 14.73
C ALA A 93 18.04 -13.83 14.56
N LEU A 94 19.00 -13.40 15.40
CA LEU A 94 19.65 -12.10 15.27
C LEU A 94 20.29 -11.97 13.90
N SER A 95 20.21 -10.77 13.33
CA SER A 95 20.60 -10.46 11.94
C SER A 95 19.80 -11.25 10.90
N GLY A 96 18.61 -11.73 11.27
CA GLY A 96 17.73 -12.50 10.42
C GLY A 96 16.94 -11.63 9.43
N ARG A 97 16.18 -12.28 8.55
CA ARG A 97 15.26 -11.59 7.63
C ARG A 97 14.28 -10.67 8.38
N ASP A 98 13.85 -11.11 9.56
CA ASP A 98 12.76 -10.48 10.29
C ASP A 98 13.20 -9.25 11.11
N ASP A 99 14.50 -9.07 11.35
CA ASP A 99 15.07 -7.91 12.06
C ASP A 99 14.67 -6.59 11.38
N SER A 100 14.57 -6.59 10.05
CA SER A 100 14.13 -5.43 9.26
C SER A 100 12.70 -4.96 9.55
N TYR A 101 11.90 -5.74 10.30
CA TYR A 101 10.55 -5.38 10.69
C TYR A 101 10.46 -4.90 12.13
N PHE A 102 11.54 -4.76 12.89
CA PHE A 102 11.46 -4.18 14.22
C PHE A 102 11.82 -2.70 14.19
N ILE A 103 10.99 -1.88 14.83
CA ILE A 103 11.34 -0.50 15.18
C ILE A 103 11.29 -0.37 16.69
N THR A 104 12.17 0.44 17.26
CA THR A 104 12.10 0.81 18.67
C THR A 104 11.74 2.28 18.77
N LEU A 105 10.67 2.56 19.52
CA LEU A 105 10.28 3.91 19.89
C LEU A 105 10.98 4.25 21.20
N GLU A 106 11.95 5.15 21.14
CA GLU A 106 12.59 5.69 22.34
C GLU A 106 11.65 6.68 23.05
N PRO A 107 11.68 6.74 24.40
CA PRO A 107 10.84 7.66 25.18
C PRO A 107 10.96 9.12 24.70
N ASN A 108 9.82 9.70 24.32
CA ASN A 108 9.68 11.09 23.87
C ASN A 108 10.51 11.48 22.64
N ILE A 109 11.02 10.52 21.87
CA ILE A 109 11.74 10.78 20.61
C ILE A 109 10.79 10.48 19.44
N PRO A 110 10.49 11.48 18.58
CA PRO A 110 9.66 11.25 17.41
C PRO A 110 10.41 10.42 16.36
N ILE A 111 9.77 9.36 15.86
CA ILE A 111 10.21 8.64 14.66
C ILE A 111 9.34 9.06 13.48
N ALA A 112 9.94 9.22 12.31
CA ALA A 112 9.23 9.46 11.06
C ALA A 112 9.55 8.34 10.06
N VAL A 113 8.51 7.64 9.59
CA VAL A 113 8.61 6.71 8.47
C VAL A 113 8.04 7.40 7.25
N THR A 114 8.81 7.49 6.18
CA THR A 114 8.40 8.15 4.93
C THR A 114 8.59 7.22 3.75
N TYR A 115 7.62 7.19 2.84
CA TYR A 115 7.73 6.42 1.59
C TYR A 115 7.00 7.12 0.45
N GLY A 116 7.31 6.75 -0.79
CA GLY A 116 6.54 7.19 -1.95
C GLY A 116 5.08 6.78 -1.81
N PHE A 117 4.16 7.69 -2.11
CA PHE A 117 2.73 7.38 -2.13
C PHE A 117 2.42 6.54 -3.38
N LEU A 118 2.06 5.27 -3.17
CA LEU A 118 1.85 4.29 -4.23
C LEU A 118 0.44 4.41 -4.79
N ARG A 119 0.35 4.66 -6.09
CA ARG A 119 -0.90 4.88 -6.81
C ARG A 119 -0.92 4.00 -8.06
N SER A 120 -1.66 2.89 -8.08
CA SER A 120 -1.93 2.12 -9.32
C SER A 120 -3.02 1.04 -9.08
N ALA A 121 -3.98 0.66 -9.94
CA ALA A 121 -4.21 0.87 -11.36
C ALA A 121 -5.74 0.88 -11.67
N ALA A 122 -6.09 1.46 -12.83
CA ALA A 122 -7.36 1.36 -13.58
C ALA A 122 -8.57 2.19 -13.10
N LEU A 123 -8.73 3.38 -13.71
CA LEU A 123 -10.04 3.74 -14.24
C LEU A 123 -10.35 2.74 -15.35
N LYS A 124 -11.23 1.77 -15.11
CA LYS A 124 -11.98 1.12 -16.19
C LYS A 124 -13.40 1.67 -16.17
N ALA A 125 -13.54 2.84 -16.79
CA ALA A 125 -14.75 3.52 -17.26
C ALA A 125 -14.24 4.91 -17.67
N ILE A 126 -13.90 5.20 -18.92
CA ILE A 126 -14.71 5.14 -20.13
C ILE A 126 -13.73 4.87 -21.29
N GLU A 127 -13.74 3.68 -21.86
CA GLU A 127 -13.37 3.52 -23.26
C GLU A 127 -14.61 3.97 -24.07
N PRO A 128 -14.50 4.87 -25.05
CA PRO A 128 -15.55 4.98 -26.05
C PRO A 128 -15.69 3.61 -26.69
N LEU A 129 -16.91 3.08 -26.73
CA LEU A 129 -17.24 1.90 -27.54
C LEU A 129 -16.75 2.19 -28.97
N SER A 130 -15.62 1.61 -29.36
CA SER A 130 -15.25 1.60 -30.77
C SER A 130 -16.25 0.67 -31.47
N PRO A 131 -16.93 1.12 -32.55
CA PRO A 131 -17.89 0.27 -33.23
C PRO A 131 -17.14 -0.91 -33.86
N ALA A 132 -17.62 -2.11 -33.54
CA ALA A 132 -17.16 -3.35 -34.14
C ALA A 132 -17.10 -3.21 -35.67
N THR A 133 -15.90 -3.33 -36.24
CA THR A 133 -15.69 -3.46 -37.67
C THR A 133 -14.86 -4.70 -37.94
N GLY A 134 -15.51 -5.71 -38.52
CA GLY A 134 -14.87 -6.69 -39.39
C GLY A 134 -14.36 -7.97 -38.74
N THR A 135 -15.26 -8.90 -38.42
CA THR A 135 -14.98 -10.32 -38.65
C THR A 135 -14.70 -10.52 -40.13
N ASN A 136 -13.44 -10.80 -40.48
CA ASN A 136 -13.14 -11.45 -41.76
C ASN A 136 -12.60 -12.85 -41.47
N LEU A 137 -13.42 -13.84 -41.81
CA LEU A 137 -13.15 -15.26 -41.71
C LEU A 137 -12.03 -15.61 -42.70
N SER A 138 -10.92 -16.15 -42.20
CA SER A 138 -9.90 -16.75 -43.05
C SER A 138 -10.36 -18.15 -43.50
N PRO A 139 -10.39 -18.48 -44.81
CA PRO A 139 -10.71 -19.82 -45.27
C PRO A 139 -9.49 -20.74 -45.11
N ARG A 140 -9.74 -21.84 -44.39
CA ARG A 140 -8.86 -23.00 -44.23
C ARG A 140 -8.64 -23.69 -45.59
N ALA A 141 -7.44 -23.60 -46.14
CA ALA A 141 -7.02 -24.43 -47.28
C ALA A 141 -6.32 -25.70 -46.78
N SER A 142 -7.00 -26.83 -46.95
CA SER A 142 -6.44 -28.17 -46.86
C SER A 142 -5.97 -28.63 -48.24
N SER A 143 -4.76 -29.13 -48.36
CA SER A 143 -4.32 -29.91 -49.54
C SER A 143 -3.58 -31.16 -49.08
N HIS A 144 -4.20 -32.32 -49.33
CA HIS A 144 -3.56 -33.63 -49.41
C HIS A 144 -2.95 -33.82 -50.81
N PRO A 145 -1.92 -34.68 -50.97
CA PRO A 145 -1.36 -35.02 -52.27
C PRO A 145 -2.19 -36.09 -52.99
N ILE A 146 -2.25 -35.99 -54.33
CA ILE A 146 -2.82 -37.01 -55.22
C ILE A 146 -1.65 -37.80 -55.84
N GLN A 147 -1.70 -39.14 -55.72
CA GLN A 147 -0.93 -40.06 -56.56
C GLN A 147 -1.56 -40.15 -57.96
N GLN A 148 -0.72 -40.11 -58.99
CA GLN A 148 -0.73 -41.06 -60.12
C GLN A 148 0.71 -41.24 -60.60
#